data_AF-A0A0W0GDE7-F1
#
_entry.id   AF-A0A0W0GDE7-F1
#
_cell.length_a   1.000
_cell.length_b   1.000
_cell.length_c   1.000
_cell.angle_alpha   90.00
_cell.angle_beta   90.00
_cell.angle_gamma   90.00
#
_symmetry.space_group_name_H-M   'P 1'
#
loop_
_entity.id
_entity.type
_entity.pdbx_description
1 polymer ?
#
loop_
_entity_poly.entity_id
_entity_poly.type
_entity_poly.pdbx_seq_one_letter_code
_entity_poly.pdbx_strand_id
1 'polypeptide(L)'
;MSAHFPSMMGYRPILANYTLRHKDISYTRASISFESVEPTAKSVGAPHTSINADGTPKYTVPFIYDSTHQVAVSDSFLIAEYLDKAYPETPKVITTGSRAFADLVFDKFKPLLYVMAPKFREYMTPELIEGQRKAYGDAAVSIKLNREEEDAAWEQVHTNLERIKWEEGHHYVTGDKPVFEDFVLAAYVGCVQDVYGAESEEWREVSKWLDGQLGQLVEKICGQA
;
A
#
# COMPACT_ATOMS: atom_id res chain seq x y z
N MET A 1 -23.86 9.37 8.89
CA MET A 1 -22.88 8.43 9.48
C MET A 1 -22.11 7.84 8.33
N SER A 2 -20.97 8.44 8.00
CA SER A 2 -20.06 7.91 6.97
C SER A 2 -19.47 6.65 7.57
N ALA A 3 -19.89 5.47 7.08
CA ALA A 3 -19.14 4.27 7.35
C ALA A 3 -17.75 4.50 6.75
N HIS A 4 -16.80 4.79 7.63
CA HIS A 4 -15.38 4.75 7.32
C HIS A 4 -15.12 3.27 7.02
N PHE A 5 -15.43 2.85 5.79
CA PHE A 5 -14.90 1.60 5.27
C PHE A 5 -13.40 1.79 5.36
N PRO A 6 -12.68 1.00 6.17
CA PRO A 6 -11.23 0.99 6.08
C PRO A 6 -10.91 0.81 4.61
N SER A 7 -9.83 1.42 4.16
CA SER A 7 -9.15 1.06 2.92
C SER A 7 -8.93 -0.46 2.92
N MET A 8 -9.95 -1.24 2.56
CA MET A 8 -9.94 -2.70 2.46
C MET A 8 -9.27 -3.10 1.15
N MET A 9 -8.28 -2.30 0.79
CA MET A 9 -7.41 -2.35 -0.34
C MET A 9 -6.07 -2.80 0.22
N GLY A 10 -5.47 -3.82 -0.38
CA GLY A 10 -4.07 -4.09 -0.09
C GLY A 10 -3.23 -2.81 -0.23
N TYR A 11 -2.06 -2.78 0.38
CA TYR A 11 -1.18 -1.60 0.39
C TYR A 11 -0.93 -1.00 -1.02
N ARG A 12 -0.96 -1.82 -2.08
CA ARG A 12 -0.68 -1.39 -3.46
C ARG A 12 -1.69 -0.33 -3.98
N PRO A 13 -3.02 -0.55 -3.94
CA PRO A 13 -3.96 0.51 -4.30
C PRO A 13 -3.84 1.78 -3.45
N ILE A 14 -3.42 1.69 -2.19
CA ILE A 14 -3.21 2.86 -1.33
C ILE A 14 -2.13 3.78 -1.92
N LEU A 15 -1.02 3.22 -2.44
CA LEU A 15 0.07 3.99 -3.06
C LEU A 15 -0.38 4.82 -4.27
N ALA A 16 -1.20 4.21 -5.16
CA ALA A 16 -1.75 4.93 -6.30
C ALA A 16 -2.70 6.06 -5.87
N ASN A 17 -3.51 5.82 -4.83
CA ASN A 17 -4.40 6.85 -4.27
C ASN A 17 -3.61 8.00 -3.64
N TYR A 18 -2.54 7.73 -2.86
CA TYR A 18 -1.69 8.80 -2.32
C TYR A 18 -1.05 9.63 -3.42
N THR A 19 -0.58 8.97 -4.49
CA THR A 19 0.01 9.68 -5.63
C THR A 19 -1.00 10.59 -6.32
N LEU A 20 -2.20 10.07 -6.63
CA LEU A 20 -3.27 10.86 -7.26
C LEU A 20 -3.69 12.06 -6.40
N ARG A 21 -3.89 11.85 -5.09
CA ARG A 21 -4.26 12.90 -4.13
C ARG A 21 -3.18 13.96 -4.01
N HIS A 22 -1.92 13.55 -3.85
CA HIS A 22 -0.81 14.49 -3.70
C HIS A 22 -0.62 15.37 -4.95
N LYS A 23 -0.89 14.79 -6.12
CA LYS A 23 -0.84 15.51 -7.40
C LYS A 23 -2.09 16.34 -7.69
N ASP A 24 -3.11 16.28 -6.84
CA ASP A 24 -4.41 16.93 -7.03
C ASP A 24 -5.06 16.57 -8.38
N ILE A 25 -4.88 15.33 -8.83
CA ILE A 25 -5.47 14.83 -10.07
C ILE A 25 -6.86 14.29 -9.75
N SER A 26 -7.89 14.81 -10.41
CA SER A 26 -9.27 14.33 -10.25
C SER A 26 -9.43 12.90 -10.75
N TYR A 27 -10.06 12.04 -9.94
CA TYR A 27 -10.26 10.64 -10.30
C TYR A 27 -11.55 10.07 -9.70
N THR A 28 -12.07 9.02 -10.33
CA THR A 28 -13.14 8.18 -9.78
C THR A 28 -12.59 6.83 -9.38
N ARG A 29 -13.10 6.27 -8.28
CA ARG A 29 -12.67 4.97 -7.76
C ARG A 29 -13.76 3.93 -7.94
N ALA A 30 -13.37 2.74 -8.38
CA ALA A 30 -14.23 1.57 -8.39
C ALA A 30 -13.58 0.44 -7.57
N SER A 31 -14.38 -0.21 -6.72
CA SER A 31 -13.98 -1.45 -6.06
C SER A 31 -14.45 -2.63 -6.91
N ILE A 32 -13.57 -3.60 -7.13
CA ILE A 32 -13.85 -4.80 -7.93
C ILE A 32 -13.51 -6.05 -7.12
N SER A 33 -14.24 -7.14 -7.34
CA SER A 33 -13.92 -8.43 -6.73
C SER A 33 -12.64 -9.02 -7.31
N PHE A 34 -12.02 -9.97 -6.62
CA PHE A 34 -10.81 -10.67 -7.10
C PHE A 34 -11.01 -11.29 -8.49
N GLU A 35 -12.16 -11.90 -8.74
CA GLU A 35 -12.53 -12.53 -10.01
C GLU A 35 -12.72 -11.50 -11.13
N SER A 36 -13.07 -10.27 -10.78
CA SER A 36 -13.31 -9.18 -11.72
C SER A 36 -12.03 -8.43 -12.08
N VAL A 37 -10.91 -8.64 -11.39
CA VAL A 37 -9.64 -7.93 -11.64
C VAL A 37 -9.17 -8.11 -13.07
N GLU A 38 -9.01 -9.35 -13.53
CA GLU A 38 -8.52 -9.63 -14.88
C GLU A 38 -9.49 -9.19 -15.98
N PRO A 39 -10.80 -9.53 -15.94
CA PRO A 39 -11.75 -9.06 -16.94
C PRO A 39 -11.80 -7.53 -17.04
N THR A 40 -11.76 -6.83 -15.90
CA THR A 40 -11.82 -5.36 -15.86
C THR A 40 -10.52 -4.74 -16.37
N ALA A 41 -9.35 -5.26 -15.97
CA ALA A 41 -8.07 -4.77 -16.49
C ALA A 41 -8.02 -4.91 -18.02
N LYS A 42 -8.44 -6.07 -18.55
CA LYS A 42 -8.50 -6.31 -20.00
C LYS A 42 -9.48 -5.38 -20.71
N SER A 43 -10.66 -5.11 -20.14
CA SER A 43 -11.68 -4.27 -20.78
C SER A 43 -11.24 -2.82 -20.94
N VAL A 44 -10.39 -2.32 -20.04
CA VAL A 44 -9.81 -0.96 -20.11
C VAL A 44 -8.42 -0.93 -20.77
N GLY A 45 -7.91 -2.06 -21.22
CA GLY A 45 -6.57 -2.17 -21.84
C GLY A 45 -5.39 -2.08 -20.86
N ALA A 46 -5.63 -2.25 -19.57
CA ALA A 46 -4.58 -2.22 -18.55
C ALA A 46 -3.70 -3.49 -18.63
N PRO A 47 -2.36 -3.34 -18.65
CA PRO A 47 -1.46 -4.48 -18.80
C PRO A 47 -1.47 -5.40 -17.57
N HIS A 48 -1.05 -6.66 -17.75
CA HIS A 48 -0.77 -7.54 -16.62
C HIS A 48 0.49 -7.05 -15.89
N THR A 49 0.59 -7.33 -14.59
CA THR A 49 1.71 -6.85 -13.76
C THR A 49 2.84 -7.86 -13.60
N SER A 50 2.57 -9.14 -13.83
CA SER A 50 3.58 -10.21 -13.81
C SER A 50 3.08 -11.42 -14.59
N ILE A 51 3.86 -12.51 -14.59
CA ILE A 51 3.48 -13.81 -15.12
C ILE A 51 3.38 -14.79 -13.95
N ASN A 52 2.35 -15.65 -13.94
CA ASN A 52 2.18 -16.72 -12.96
C ASN A 52 3.20 -17.85 -13.20
N ALA A 53 3.37 -18.74 -12.23
CA ALA A 53 4.30 -19.87 -12.35
C ALA A 53 3.95 -20.84 -13.49
N ASP A 54 2.67 -20.91 -13.88
CA ASP A 54 2.16 -21.69 -15.01
C ASP A 54 2.29 -20.98 -16.37
N GLY A 55 2.85 -19.77 -16.40
CA GLY A 55 3.05 -18.97 -17.61
C GLY A 55 1.86 -18.07 -17.98
N THR A 56 0.75 -18.11 -17.23
CA THR A 56 -0.41 -17.26 -17.52
C THR A 56 -0.20 -15.82 -17.06
N PRO A 57 -0.75 -14.79 -17.74
CA PRO A 57 -0.64 -13.40 -17.31
C PRO A 57 -1.32 -13.17 -15.95
N LYS A 58 -0.64 -12.47 -15.03
CA LYS A 58 -1.19 -12.11 -13.72
C LYS A 58 -1.60 -10.64 -13.69
N TYR A 59 -2.90 -10.41 -13.54
CA TYR A 59 -3.48 -9.08 -13.36
C TYR A 59 -3.63 -8.76 -11.87
N THR A 60 -3.31 -7.54 -11.47
CA THR A 60 -3.43 -7.08 -10.09
C THR A 60 -3.96 -5.66 -10.05
N VAL A 61 -4.44 -5.24 -8.88
CA VAL A 61 -4.74 -3.84 -8.57
C VAL A 61 -3.57 -3.18 -7.84
N PRO A 62 -3.36 -1.86 -8.00
CA PRO A 62 -4.17 -0.95 -8.80
C PRO A 62 -3.82 -1.00 -10.30
N PHE A 63 -4.82 -0.68 -11.10
CA PHE A 63 -4.66 -0.17 -12.46
C PHE A 63 -5.54 1.08 -12.60
N ILE A 64 -5.14 2.00 -13.49
CA ILE A 64 -5.90 3.19 -13.84
C ILE A 64 -6.13 3.23 -15.35
N TYR A 65 -7.19 3.94 -15.74
CA TYR A 65 -7.38 4.41 -17.10
C TYR A 65 -7.48 5.93 -17.06
N ASP A 66 -6.51 6.58 -17.67
CA ASP A 66 -6.49 8.03 -17.83
C ASP A 66 -7.29 8.39 -19.09
N SER A 67 -8.47 8.96 -18.89
CA SER A 67 -9.34 9.37 -20.01
C SER A 67 -8.83 10.60 -20.76
N THR A 68 -8.00 11.44 -20.14
CA THR A 68 -7.41 12.64 -20.76
C THR A 68 -6.38 12.23 -21.81
N HIS A 69 -5.53 11.26 -21.48
CA HIS A 69 -4.46 10.78 -22.35
C HIS A 69 -4.80 9.48 -23.08
N GLN A 70 -5.94 8.85 -22.74
CA GLN A 70 -6.37 7.54 -23.25
C GLN A 70 -5.33 6.43 -23.00
N VAL A 71 -4.72 6.44 -21.81
CA VAL A 71 -3.66 5.49 -21.42
C VAL A 71 -4.12 4.66 -20.22
N ALA A 72 -3.95 3.34 -20.32
CA ALA A 72 -4.13 2.43 -19.21
C ALA A 72 -2.77 2.03 -18.60
N VAL A 73 -2.67 2.07 -17.28
CA VAL A 73 -1.44 1.73 -16.55
C VAL A 73 -1.77 0.84 -15.37
N SER A 74 -0.98 -0.23 -15.19
CA SER A 74 -1.04 -1.13 -14.04
C SER A 74 0.27 -1.05 -13.26
N ASP A 75 0.23 -1.51 -12.00
CA ASP A 75 1.34 -1.42 -11.03
C ASP A 75 1.44 -0.02 -10.39
N SER A 76 1.38 0.03 -9.06
CA SER A 76 1.34 1.31 -8.32
C SER A 76 2.57 2.18 -8.54
N PHE A 77 3.75 1.59 -8.73
CA PHE A 77 4.98 2.35 -9.02
C PHE A 77 4.95 2.90 -10.45
N LEU A 78 4.57 2.07 -11.43
CA LEU A 78 4.46 2.51 -12.82
C LEU A 78 3.36 3.56 -13.01
N ILE A 79 2.27 3.48 -12.25
CA ILE A 79 1.24 4.51 -12.19
C ILE A 79 1.84 5.83 -11.70
N ALA A 80 2.61 5.82 -10.61
CA ALA A 80 3.24 7.04 -10.10
C ALA A 80 4.25 7.63 -11.10
N GLU A 81 5.06 6.78 -11.74
CA GLU A 81 6.00 7.20 -12.80
C GLU A 81 5.28 7.77 -14.03
N TYR A 82 4.16 7.16 -14.43
CA TYR A 82 3.31 7.68 -15.51
C TYR A 82 2.75 9.05 -15.15
N LEU A 83 2.19 9.20 -13.94
CA LEU A 83 1.58 10.47 -13.51
C LEU A 83 2.61 11.60 -13.40
N ASP A 84 3.85 11.31 -12.99
CA ASP A 84 4.96 12.28 -13.04
C ASP A 84 5.27 12.76 -14.47
N LYS A 85 5.10 11.91 -15.48
CA LYS A 85 5.39 12.24 -16.89
C LYS A 85 4.22 12.90 -17.60
N ALA A 86 3.00 12.41 -17.36
CA ALA A 86 1.78 12.86 -18.03
C ALA A 86 1.25 14.19 -17.46
N TYR A 87 1.55 14.49 -16.19
CA TYR A 87 1.09 15.70 -15.49
C TYR A 87 2.28 16.47 -14.88
N PRO A 88 3.21 16.99 -15.71
CA PRO A 88 4.46 17.59 -15.25
C PRO A 88 4.28 18.88 -14.43
N GLU A 89 3.12 19.52 -14.51
CA GLU A 89 2.72 20.67 -13.69
C GLU A 89 2.41 20.32 -12.23
N THR A 90 2.21 19.03 -11.92
CA THR A 90 1.93 18.54 -10.56
C THR A 90 3.24 18.26 -9.80
N PRO A 91 3.21 18.23 -8.45
CA PRO A 91 4.39 17.87 -7.67
C PRO A 91 4.96 16.51 -8.08
N LYS A 92 6.28 16.46 -8.32
CA LYS A 92 6.99 15.23 -8.68
C LYS A 92 7.18 14.33 -7.47
N VAL A 93 6.94 13.03 -7.62
CA VAL A 93 7.03 12.06 -6.51
C VAL A 93 8.09 10.98 -6.71
N ILE A 94 8.49 10.69 -7.94
CA ILE A 94 9.51 9.68 -8.22
C ILE A 94 10.91 10.28 -8.15
N THR A 95 11.76 9.66 -7.33
CA THR A 95 13.17 9.98 -7.20
C THR A 95 14.06 8.83 -7.72
N THR A 96 15.36 9.09 -7.79
CA THR A 96 16.34 8.03 -8.10
C THR A 96 16.37 7.04 -6.95
N GLY A 97 15.91 5.81 -7.20
CA GLY A 97 15.93 4.73 -6.21
C GLY A 97 14.54 4.35 -5.67
N SER A 98 13.48 5.11 -5.97
CA SER A 98 12.13 4.86 -5.46
C SER A 98 11.63 3.43 -5.72
N ARG A 99 11.97 2.83 -6.87
CA ARG A 99 11.61 1.44 -7.17
C ARG A 99 12.29 0.46 -6.21
N ALA A 100 13.60 0.59 -6.07
CA ALA A 100 14.39 -0.29 -5.20
C ALA A 100 13.99 -0.13 -3.74
N PHE A 101 13.68 1.10 -3.31
CA PHE A 101 13.16 1.37 -1.97
C PHE A 101 11.80 0.70 -1.75
N ALA A 102 10.86 0.84 -2.68
CA ALA A 102 9.54 0.22 -2.58
C ALA A 102 9.63 -1.32 -2.51
N ASP A 103 10.49 -1.93 -3.33
CA ASP A 103 10.72 -3.38 -3.32
C ASP A 103 11.37 -3.83 -1.99
N LEU A 104 12.32 -3.05 -1.45
CA LEU A 104 12.97 -3.34 -0.18
C LEU A 104 12.01 -3.21 1.01
N VAL A 105 11.19 -2.15 1.05
CA VAL A 105 10.17 -1.99 2.10
C VAL A 105 9.16 -3.14 2.01
N PHE A 106 8.72 -3.55 0.81
CA PHE A 106 7.83 -4.70 0.74
C PHE A 106 8.44 -5.96 1.36
N ASP A 107 9.70 -6.28 1.04
CA ASP A 107 10.39 -7.45 1.58
C ASP A 107 10.55 -7.37 3.11
N LYS A 108 11.01 -6.23 3.63
CA LYS A 108 11.35 -6.06 5.05
C LYS A 108 10.14 -5.90 5.98
N PHE A 109 8.99 -5.55 5.43
CA PHE A 109 7.77 -5.27 6.19
C PHE A 109 6.66 -6.30 5.98
N LYS A 110 6.88 -7.25 5.06
CA LYS A 110 6.01 -8.41 4.87
C LYS A 110 5.68 -9.19 6.17
N PRO A 111 6.59 -9.37 7.14
CA PRO A 111 6.24 -10.03 8.41
C PRO A 111 5.08 -9.36 9.14
N LEU A 112 5.01 -8.01 9.14
CA LEU A 112 3.92 -7.26 9.76
C LEU A 112 2.57 -7.56 9.10
N LEU A 113 2.54 -7.77 7.78
CA LEU A 113 1.32 -8.18 7.08
C LEU A 113 0.80 -9.54 7.56
N TYR A 114 1.69 -10.45 7.98
CA TYR A 114 1.29 -11.76 8.51
C TYR A 114 0.75 -11.66 9.93
N VAL A 115 1.35 -10.81 10.77
CA VAL A 115 0.82 -10.48 12.11
C VAL A 115 -0.58 -9.88 12.00
N MET A 116 -0.77 -8.95 11.06
CA MET A 116 -2.08 -8.30 10.84
C MET A 116 -3.12 -9.22 10.17
N ALA A 117 -2.71 -10.31 9.52
CA ALA A 117 -3.60 -11.08 8.65
C ALA A 117 -4.85 -11.66 9.37
N PRO A 118 -4.74 -12.25 10.58
CA PRO A 118 -5.93 -12.70 11.32
C PRO A 118 -6.90 -11.57 11.62
N LYS A 119 -6.37 -10.43 12.12
CA LYS A 119 -7.19 -9.27 12.46
C LYS A 119 -7.86 -8.67 11.22
N PHE A 120 -7.11 -8.56 10.13
CA PHE A 120 -7.62 -8.09 8.84
C PHE A 120 -8.79 -8.96 8.33
N ARG A 121 -8.72 -10.29 8.51
CA ARG A 121 -9.79 -11.21 8.11
C ARG A 121 -11.07 -11.05 8.91
N GLU A 122 -11.04 -10.52 10.14
CA GLU A 122 -12.24 -10.21 10.92
C GLU A 122 -13.11 -9.14 10.24
N TYR A 123 -12.51 -8.29 9.40
CA TYR A 123 -13.21 -7.24 8.66
C TYR A 123 -13.65 -7.67 7.26
N MET A 124 -13.25 -8.85 6.78
CA MET A 124 -13.55 -9.30 5.43
C MET A 124 -14.92 -9.97 5.34
N THR A 125 -15.60 -9.79 4.21
CA THR A 125 -16.78 -10.60 3.89
C THR A 125 -16.36 -12.03 3.47
N PRO A 126 -17.24 -13.03 3.65
CA PRO A 126 -16.97 -14.40 3.19
C PRO A 126 -16.60 -14.47 1.70
N GLU A 127 -17.24 -13.64 0.87
CA GLU A 127 -16.96 -13.57 -0.57
C GLU A 127 -15.54 -13.07 -0.85
N LEU A 128 -15.08 -12.07 -0.08
CA LEU A 128 -13.72 -11.54 -0.22
C LEU A 128 -12.66 -12.56 0.21
N ILE A 129 -12.91 -13.29 1.29
CA ILE A 129 -12.04 -14.38 1.75
C ILE A 129 -11.95 -15.47 0.68
N GLU A 130 -13.08 -15.88 0.12
CA GLU A 130 -13.11 -16.92 -0.91
C GLU A 130 -12.43 -16.47 -2.21
N GLY A 131 -12.64 -15.21 -2.62
CA GLY A 131 -11.92 -14.62 -3.75
C GLY A 131 -10.41 -14.59 -3.52
N GLN A 132 -9.97 -14.24 -2.30
CA GLN A 132 -8.55 -14.26 -1.92
C GLN A 132 -7.97 -15.68 -1.95
N ARG A 133 -8.72 -16.67 -1.44
CA ARG A 133 -8.35 -18.09 -1.47
C ARG A 133 -8.16 -18.58 -2.91
N LYS A 134 -9.09 -18.26 -3.81
CA LYS A 134 -8.97 -18.64 -5.23
C LYS A 134 -7.79 -17.96 -5.92
N ALA A 135 -7.54 -16.69 -5.61
CA ALA A 135 -6.48 -15.91 -6.25
C ALA A 135 -5.06 -16.26 -5.76
N TYR A 136 -4.92 -16.63 -4.49
CA TYR A 136 -3.60 -16.78 -3.85
C TYR A 136 -3.39 -18.11 -3.13
N GLY A 137 -4.38 -18.99 -3.13
CA GLY A 137 -4.35 -20.30 -2.47
C GLY A 137 -4.76 -20.26 -0.99
N ASP A 138 -4.93 -21.45 -0.42
CA ASP A 138 -5.40 -21.62 0.96
C ASP A 138 -4.52 -20.94 2.01
N ALA A 139 -3.21 -20.94 1.78
CA ALA A 139 -2.25 -20.31 2.69
C ALA A 139 -2.55 -18.82 2.89
N ALA A 140 -3.01 -18.10 1.85
CA ALA A 140 -3.29 -16.66 1.93
C ALA A 140 -4.38 -16.29 2.94
N VAL A 141 -5.27 -17.22 3.24
CA VAL A 141 -6.43 -17.03 4.13
C VAL A 141 -6.34 -17.85 5.42
N SER A 142 -5.28 -18.66 5.58
CA SER A 142 -5.04 -19.47 6.77
C SER A 142 -3.80 -19.06 7.57
N ILE A 143 -3.03 -18.06 7.12
CA ILE A 143 -1.87 -17.54 7.87
C ILE A 143 -2.32 -17.14 9.28
N LYS A 144 -1.74 -17.81 10.27
CA LYS A 144 -1.87 -17.51 11.69
C LYS A 144 -0.54 -17.83 12.34
N LEU A 145 0.06 -16.81 12.93
CA LEU A 145 1.28 -16.94 13.70
C LEU A 145 0.92 -17.34 15.15
N ASN A 146 1.82 -18.04 15.81
CA ASN A 146 1.76 -18.17 17.27
C ASN A 146 2.37 -16.93 17.92
N ARG A 147 2.21 -16.78 19.24
CA ARG A 147 2.67 -15.57 19.95
C ARG A 147 4.17 -15.30 19.82
N GLU A 148 5.01 -16.33 19.86
CA GLU A 148 6.47 -16.18 19.68
C GLU A 148 6.81 -15.70 18.26
N GLU A 149 6.10 -16.22 17.26
CA GLU A 149 6.26 -15.78 15.86
C GLU A 149 5.75 -14.34 15.65
N GLU A 150 4.66 -13.95 16.31
CA GLU A 150 4.15 -12.57 16.28
C GLU A 150 5.15 -11.59 16.91
N ASP A 151 5.63 -11.90 18.12
CA ASP A 151 6.62 -11.09 18.84
C ASP A 151 7.91 -10.94 18.01
N ALA A 152 8.40 -12.04 17.42
CA ALA A 152 9.60 -12.02 16.57
C ALA A 152 9.40 -11.24 15.26
N ALA A 153 8.24 -11.35 14.62
CA ALA A 153 7.92 -10.58 13.42
C ALA A 153 7.81 -9.08 13.73
N TRP A 154 7.24 -8.73 14.88
CA TRP A 154 7.12 -7.36 15.35
C TRP A 154 8.49 -6.73 15.62
N GLU A 155 9.34 -7.42 16.38
CA GLU A 155 10.72 -6.98 16.67
C GLU A 155 11.53 -6.84 15.38
N GLN A 156 11.45 -7.81 14.46
CA GLN A 156 12.15 -7.77 13.19
C GLN A 156 11.78 -6.53 12.36
N VAL A 157 10.49 -6.18 12.31
CA VAL A 157 10.02 -5.00 11.56
C VAL A 157 10.50 -3.71 12.22
N HIS A 158 10.45 -3.63 13.55
CA HIS A 158 10.99 -2.50 14.30
C HIS A 158 12.49 -2.30 13.99
N THR A 159 13.31 -3.35 14.10
CA THR A 159 14.75 -3.29 13.77
C THR A 159 15.00 -2.90 12.32
N ASN A 160 14.17 -3.37 11.37
CA ASN A 160 14.29 -2.97 9.97
C ASN A 160 14.00 -1.47 9.77
N LEU A 161 13.03 -0.92 10.49
CA LEU A 161 12.67 0.50 10.46
C LEU A 161 13.77 1.40 11.02
N GLU A 162 14.45 1.00 12.09
CA GLU A 162 15.57 1.75 12.70
C GLU A 162 16.74 2.00 11.74
N ARG A 163 16.80 1.24 10.65
CA ARG A 163 17.80 1.38 9.58
C ARG A 163 17.45 2.49 8.59
N ILE A 164 16.19 2.94 8.56
CA ILE A 164 15.79 4.10 7.77
C ILE A 164 16.31 5.34 8.49
N LYS A 165 17.13 6.12 7.81
CA LYS A 165 17.67 7.38 8.33
C LYS A 165 16.91 8.53 7.69
N TRP A 166 16.32 9.35 8.54
CA TRP A 166 15.77 10.65 8.16
C TRP A 166 16.86 11.69 8.31
N GLU A 167 16.85 12.69 7.44
CA GLU A 167 17.65 13.88 7.67
C GLU A 167 17.06 14.67 8.85
N GLU A 168 17.92 15.14 9.76
CA GLU A 168 17.48 15.87 10.95
C GLU A 168 16.66 17.11 10.55
N GLY A 169 15.51 17.30 11.20
CA GLY A 169 14.62 18.43 10.95
C GLY A 169 13.66 18.26 9.77
N HIS A 170 13.76 17.17 9.00
CA HIS A 170 12.85 16.90 7.89
C HIS A 170 11.62 16.10 8.34
N HIS A 171 10.50 16.35 7.65
CA HIS A 171 9.22 15.69 7.90
C HIS A 171 8.95 14.50 6.97
N TYR A 172 9.78 14.35 5.94
CA TYR A 172 9.71 13.29 4.94
C TYR A 172 11.10 12.67 4.79
N VAL A 173 11.16 11.44 4.29
CA VAL A 173 12.38 10.65 4.16
C VAL A 173 13.46 11.38 3.37
N THR A 174 13.08 12.09 2.31
CA THR A 174 14.02 12.77 1.40
C THR A 174 13.93 14.30 1.47
N GLY A 175 13.30 14.86 2.50
CA GLY A 175 13.35 16.31 2.74
C GLY A 175 12.01 16.96 3.08
N ASP A 176 11.69 18.06 2.38
CA ASP A 176 10.55 18.94 2.72
C ASP A 176 9.25 18.64 1.95
N LYS A 177 9.35 17.85 0.87
CA LYS A 177 8.20 17.46 0.05
C LYS A 177 8.06 15.95 0.08
N PRO A 178 6.83 15.42 0.12
CA PRO A 178 6.63 13.99 0.10
C PRO A 178 7.00 13.42 -1.26
N VAL A 179 7.64 12.27 -1.25
CA VAL A 179 8.01 11.48 -2.42
C VAL A 179 7.40 10.08 -2.30
N PHE A 180 7.62 9.24 -3.30
CA PHE A 180 7.04 7.90 -3.35
C PHE A 180 7.47 7.02 -2.17
N GLU A 181 8.68 7.21 -1.65
CA GLU A 181 9.21 6.56 -0.45
C GLU A 181 8.36 6.85 0.79
N ASP A 182 7.93 8.10 0.96
CA ASP A 182 7.03 8.51 2.04
C ASP A 182 5.66 7.84 1.91
N PHE A 183 5.12 7.77 0.69
CA PHE A 183 3.85 7.09 0.43
C PHE A 183 3.95 5.59 0.74
N VAL A 184 5.08 4.97 0.40
CA VAL A 184 5.36 3.58 0.71
C VAL A 184 5.36 3.36 2.22
N LEU A 185 6.16 4.11 2.98
CA LEU A 185 6.21 3.96 4.43
C LEU A 185 4.86 4.26 5.09
N ALA A 186 4.19 5.35 4.68
CA ALA A 186 2.87 5.71 5.19
C ALA A 186 1.82 4.62 4.91
N ALA A 187 1.84 3.98 3.74
CA ALA A 187 0.91 2.90 3.42
C ALA A 187 1.15 1.66 4.30
N TYR A 188 2.41 1.24 4.48
CA TYR A 188 2.71 0.07 5.31
C TYR A 188 2.43 0.30 6.79
N VAL A 189 2.87 1.44 7.32
CA VAL A 189 2.71 1.77 8.74
C VAL A 189 1.27 2.15 9.04
N GLY A 190 0.60 2.88 8.15
CA GLY A 190 -0.81 3.23 8.24
C GLY A 190 -1.73 2.01 8.24
N CYS A 191 -1.35 0.89 7.62
CA CYS A 191 -2.11 -0.36 7.74
C CYS A 191 -2.27 -0.84 9.18
N VAL A 192 -1.32 -0.56 10.08
CA VAL A 192 -1.47 -0.89 11.51
C VAL A 192 -2.62 -0.09 12.12
N GLN A 193 -2.69 1.21 11.81
CA GLN A 193 -3.78 2.07 12.25
C GLN A 193 -5.13 1.62 11.67
N ASP A 194 -5.18 1.28 10.38
CA ASP A 194 -6.41 0.83 9.70
C ASP A 194 -6.93 -0.51 10.26
N VAL A 195 -6.03 -1.44 10.60
CA VAL A 195 -6.37 -2.80 11.04
C VAL A 195 -6.72 -2.86 12.54
N TYR A 196 -5.93 -2.21 13.40
CA TYR A 196 -6.14 -2.27 14.85
C TYR A 196 -6.97 -1.09 15.38
N GLY A 197 -7.01 0.03 14.65
CA GLY A 197 -7.68 1.27 15.03
C GLY A 197 -6.74 2.30 15.64
N ALA A 198 -7.10 3.58 15.52
CA ALA A 198 -6.29 4.72 15.98
C ALA A 198 -6.06 4.79 17.50
N GLU A 199 -6.87 4.10 18.30
CA GLU A 199 -6.73 4.06 19.77
C GLU A 199 -6.09 2.76 20.28
N SER A 200 -5.68 1.87 19.38
CA SER A 200 -5.08 0.56 19.72
C SER A 200 -3.72 0.70 20.40
N GLU A 201 -3.29 -0.34 21.12
CA GLU A 201 -1.95 -0.37 21.71
C GLU A 201 -0.89 -0.54 20.61
N GLU A 202 -1.21 -1.37 19.61
CA GLU A 202 -0.41 -1.62 18.41
C GLU A 202 -0.09 -0.33 17.66
N TRP A 203 -1.11 0.50 17.38
CA TRP A 203 -0.88 1.80 16.74
C TRP A 203 -0.13 2.77 17.66
N ARG A 204 -0.45 2.81 18.95
CA ARG A 204 0.24 3.69 19.92
C ARG A 204 1.72 3.36 20.06
N GLU A 205 2.10 2.11 19.85
CA GLU A 205 3.50 1.70 19.82
C GLU A 205 4.17 2.10 18.50
N VAL A 206 3.63 1.65 17.37
CA VAL A 206 4.22 1.88 16.04
C VAL A 206 4.34 3.37 15.70
N SER A 207 3.35 4.17 16.09
CA SER A 207 3.36 5.62 15.87
C SER A 207 4.50 6.34 16.60
N LYS A 208 5.07 5.74 17.66
CA LYS A 208 6.20 6.29 18.43
C LYS A 208 7.56 5.82 17.94
N TRP A 209 7.60 4.83 17.06
CA TRP A 209 8.86 4.38 16.46
C TRP A 209 9.55 5.51 15.71
N LEU A 210 10.89 5.45 15.67
CA LEU A 210 11.75 6.50 15.10
C LEU A 210 11.43 7.88 15.70
N ASP A 211 11.41 7.97 17.03
CA ASP A 211 11.11 9.20 17.78
C ASP A 211 9.77 9.87 17.37
N GLY A 212 8.79 9.07 16.94
CA GLY A 212 7.48 9.53 16.50
C GLY A 212 7.37 9.97 15.04
N GLN A 213 8.46 9.85 14.26
CA GLN A 213 8.47 10.23 12.85
C GLN A 213 7.45 9.44 12.01
N LEU A 214 7.27 8.15 12.30
CA LEU A 214 6.32 7.32 11.55
C LEU A 214 4.86 7.73 11.79
N GLY A 215 4.50 8.04 13.04
CA GLY A 215 3.17 8.55 13.37
C GLY A 215 2.88 9.86 12.66
N GLN A 216 3.83 10.81 12.68
CA GLN A 216 3.72 12.09 11.97
C GLN A 216 3.61 11.91 10.45
N LEU A 217 4.38 10.98 9.88
CA LEU A 217 4.33 10.67 8.45
C LEU A 217 2.94 10.17 8.03
N VAL A 218 2.40 9.20 8.77
CA VAL A 218 1.06 8.65 8.52
C VAL A 218 0.01 9.74 8.66
N GLU A 219 0.07 10.59 9.69
CA GLU A 219 -0.87 11.70 9.84
C GLU A 219 -0.81 12.67 8.64
N LYS A 220 0.39 13.03 8.19
CA LYS A 220 0.58 13.96 7.05
C LYS A 220 0.14 13.39 5.71
N ILE A 221 0.35 12.09 5.47
CA ILE A 221 0.03 11.44 4.19
C ILE A 221 -1.42 10.93 4.17
N CYS A 222 -1.85 10.25 5.24
CA CYS A 222 -3.18 9.63 5.32
C CYS A 222 -4.25 10.65 5.70
N GLY A 223 -3.95 11.52 6.68
CA GLY A 223 -4.88 12.43 7.34
C GLY A 223 -5.34 13.64 6.52
N GLN A 224 -4.90 13.78 5.26
CA GLN A 224 -5.44 14.78 4.31
C GLN A 224 -6.85 14.42 3.80
N ALA A 225 -7.73 13.95 4.69
CA ALA A 225 -9.09 13.51 4.41
C ALA A 225 -10.11 14.64 4.63
#